data_AF-N9N5T6-F1
#
_entry.id   AF-N9N5T6-F1
#
_cell.length_a   1.000
_cell.length_b   1.000
_cell.length_c   1.000
_cell.angle_alpha   90.00
_cell.angle_beta   90.00
_cell.angle_gamma   90.00
#
_symmetry.space_group_name_H-M   'P 1'
#
loop_
_entity.id
_entity.type
_entity.pdbx_description
1 polymer ?
#
loop_
_entity_poly.entity_id
_entity_poly.type
_entity_poly.pdbx_seq_one_letter_code
_entity_poly.pdbx_strand_id
1 'polypeptide(L)'
;MTKINTGVISTPFKLSALTMAIVVAIATQPKQEDEPHWLDAEEGPLAQRFDNFLNSWTDDTEFTIEHESYDALAIDLYRMTADSIPFSFRRIDDRYSLLFVNESETIQQETFEFFVEQLKYLPL
;
A
#
# COMPACT_ATOMS: atom_id res chain seq x y z
N MET A 1 27.41 -3.55 12.31
CA MET A 1 27.04 -2.12 12.38
C MET A 1 25.85 -1.96 11.45
N THR A 2 24.65 -2.14 12.00
CA THR A 2 23.41 -2.22 11.20
C THR A 2 22.92 -0.81 10.91
N LYS A 3 22.84 -0.43 9.63
CA LYS A 3 22.19 0.82 9.24
C LYS A 3 20.69 0.62 9.40
N ILE A 4 20.11 1.33 10.36
CA ILE A 4 18.66 1.46 10.51
C ILE A 4 18.28 2.70 9.70
N ASN A 5 17.67 2.51 8.53
CA ASN A 5 17.05 3.61 7.80
C ASN A 5 15.57 3.64 8.19
N THR A 6 15.26 4.10 9.41
CA THR A 6 13.90 4.44 9.80
C THR A 6 13.56 5.80 9.20
N GLY A 7 12.88 5.80 8.06
CA GLY A 7 12.20 6.98 7.53
C GLY A 7 10.80 7.04 8.13
N VAL A 8 10.64 7.75 9.25
CA VAL A 8 9.32 8.01 9.84
C VAL A 8 8.82 9.34 9.27
N ILE A 9 7.80 9.28 8.42
CA ILE A 9 7.08 10.47 7.94
C ILE A 9 5.70 10.41 8.57
N SER A 10 5.62 10.85 9.82
CA SER A 10 4.40 10.85 10.61
C SER A 10 3.57 12.13 10.45
N THR A 11 3.89 12.98 9.47
CA THR A 11 3.11 14.18 9.20
C THR A 11 1.87 13.84 8.37
N PRO A 12 0.64 14.03 8.89
CA PRO A 12 -0.55 13.96 8.06
C PRO A 12 -0.45 15.05 7.00
N PHE A 13 -0.40 14.65 5.74
CA PHE A 13 -0.45 15.57 4.61
C PHE A 13 -1.79 15.39 3.91
N LYS A 14 -2.40 16.50 3.51
CA LYS A 14 -3.50 16.45 2.54
C LYS A 14 -2.91 15.94 1.24
N LEU A 15 -3.49 14.88 0.67
CA LEU A 15 -3.07 14.33 -0.61
C LEU A 15 -3.03 15.47 -1.63
N SER A 16 -1.83 15.78 -2.15
CA SER A 16 -1.74 16.71 -3.29
C SER A 16 -2.43 16.07 -4.49
N ALA A 17 -2.86 16.83 -5.50
CA ALA A 17 -3.45 16.28 -6.72
C ALA A 17 -2.59 15.17 -7.38
N LEU A 18 -1.26 15.18 -7.18
CA LEU A 18 -0.34 14.13 -7.66
C LEU A 18 -0.38 12.87 -6.78
N THR A 19 -0.43 13.05 -5.46
CA THR A 19 -0.54 11.97 -4.46
C THR A 19 -1.88 11.27 -4.57
N MET A 20 -2.92 12.08 -4.79
CA MET A 20 -4.23 11.62 -5.16
C MET A 20 -4.19 10.97 -6.54
N ALA A 21 -3.52 11.51 -7.57
CA ALA A 21 -3.37 10.83 -8.87
C ALA A 21 -2.68 9.47 -8.79
N ILE A 22 -1.83 9.22 -7.81
CA ILE A 22 -1.20 7.90 -7.55
C ILE A 22 -2.16 6.98 -6.79
N VAL A 23 -2.82 7.48 -5.75
CA VAL A 23 -3.91 6.77 -5.05
C VAL A 23 -5.08 6.46 -5.98
N VAL A 24 -5.41 7.37 -6.90
CA VAL A 24 -6.38 7.30 -7.98
C VAL A 24 -5.80 6.45 -9.11
N ALA A 25 -4.50 6.34 -9.33
CA ALA A 25 -3.96 5.31 -10.23
C ALA A 25 -4.09 3.90 -9.62
N ILE A 26 -3.97 3.79 -8.29
CA ILE A 26 -4.16 2.54 -7.53
C ILE A 26 -5.65 2.15 -7.41
N ALA A 27 -6.52 3.11 -7.09
CA ALA A 27 -7.95 2.92 -6.82
C ALA A 27 -8.81 3.12 -8.07
N THR A 28 -8.34 3.90 -9.02
CA THR A 28 -8.99 4.16 -10.31
C THR A 28 -8.02 3.85 -11.45
N GLN A 29 -7.38 2.67 -11.45
CA GLN A 29 -7.43 1.99 -12.74
C GLN A 29 -8.93 1.92 -13.04
N PRO A 30 -9.47 2.73 -13.98
CA PRO A 30 -10.76 2.37 -14.51
C PRO A 30 -10.53 0.95 -15.04
N LYS A 31 -11.59 0.18 -15.26
CA LYS A 31 -11.50 -0.80 -16.34
C LYS A 31 -11.23 -0.01 -17.64
N GLN A 32 -10.01 0.45 -17.89
CA GLN A 32 -9.49 0.49 -19.23
C GLN A 32 -9.58 -0.96 -19.64
N GLU A 33 -10.40 -1.25 -20.64
CA GLU A 33 -10.80 -2.62 -21.02
C GLU A 33 -9.61 -3.55 -21.37
N ASP A 34 -8.37 -3.04 -21.29
CA ASP A 34 -7.12 -3.70 -21.69
C ASP A 34 -5.96 -3.63 -20.66
N GLU A 35 -6.08 -3.00 -19.48
CA GLU A 35 -5.02 -3.07 -18.44
C GLU A 35 -5.39 -4.04 -17.30
N PRO A 36 -4.48 -4.96 -16.90
CA PRO A 36 -4.74 -5.90 -15.82
C PRO A 36 -4.83 -5.17 -14.49
N HIS A 37 -5.94 -5.39 -13.79
CA HIS A 37 -6.15 -4.86 -12.45
C HIS A 37 -5.36 -5.71 -11.46
N TRP A 38 -4.74 -5.11 -10.43
CA TRP A 38 -3.93 -5.87 -9.45
C TRP A 38 -4.75 -7.00 -8.77
N LEU A 39 -6.05 -6.78 -8.57
CA LEU A 39 -6.99 -7.77 -8.04
C LEU A 39 -7.17 -8.98 -8.97
N ASP A 40 -6.87 -8.89 -10.27
CA ASP A 40 -6.94 -10.04 -11.19
C ASP A 40 -5.91 -11.12 -10.82
N ALA A 41 -4.85 -10.74 -10.08
CA ALA A 41 -3.88 -11.66 -9.49
C ALA A 41 -4.31 -12.20 -8.12
N GLU A 42 -5.30 -11.62 -7.45
CA GLU A 42 -5.64 -11.96 -6.06
C GLU A 42 -7.05 -12.51 -5.93
N GLU A 43 -7.17 -13.77 -5.50
CA GLU A 43 -8.48 -14.41 -5.30
C GLU A 43 -9.02 -14.24 -3.87
N GLY A 44 -8.23 -13.64 -2.98
CA GLY A 44 -8.49 -13.60 -1.56
C GLY A 44 -9.61 -12.62 -1.14
N PRO A 45 -10.46 -12.99 -0.17
CA PRO A 45 -11.54 -12.13 0.31
C PRO A 45 -11.03 -10.84 0.98
N LEU A 46 -9.81 -10.83 1.55
CA LEU A 46 -9.24 -9.62 2.14
C LEU A 46 -8.81 -8.64 1.04
N ALA A 47 -8.17 -9.13 -0.03
CA ALA A 47 -7.82 -8.32 -1.20
C ALA A 47 -9.06 -7.64 -1.81
N GLN A 48 -10.17 -8.36 -1.99
CA GLN A 48 -11.42 -7.77 -2.50
C GLN A 48 -12.00 -6.69 -1.57
N ARG A 49 -11.96 -6.91 -0.25
CA ARG A 49 -12.42 -5.90 0.71
C ARG A 49 -11.51 -4.68 0.73
N PHE A 50 -10.21 -4.89 0.59
CA PHE A 50 -9.22 -3.83 0.51
C PHE A 50 -9.38 -3.01 -0.77
N ASP A 51 -9.68 -3.65 -1.90
CA ASP A 51 -10.01 -2.96 -3.15
C ASP A 51 -11.22 -2.03 -3.00
N ASN A 52 -12.30 -2.52 -2.37
CA ASN A 52 -13.46 -1.69 -2.07
C ASN A 52 -13.13 -0.51 -1.15
N PHE A 53 -12.20 -0.72 -0.20
CA PHE A 53 -11.70 0.35 0.66
C PHE A 53 -10.94 1.41 -0.14
N LEU A 54 -10.02 1.01 -1.02
CA LEU A 54 -9.30 1.93 -1.90
C LEU A 54 -10.25 2.73 -2.79
N ASN A 55 -11.25 2.07 -3.38
CA ASN A 55 -12.31 2.71 -4.19
C ASN A 55 -13.18 3.72 -3.42
N SER A 56 -13.18 3.68 -2.09
CA SER A 56 -13.95 4.60 -1.25
C SER A 56 -13.22 5.90 -0.92
N TRP A 57 -11.93 6.01 -1.23
CA TRP A 57 -11.14 7.19 -0.90
C TRP A 57 -11.57 8.38 -1.76
N THR A 58 -11.50 9.57 -1.16
CA THR A 58 -11.85 10.83 -1.81
C THR A 58 -10.71 11.82 -1.66
N ASP A 59 -10.81 12.98 -2.30
CA ASP A 59 -9.84 14.07 -2.21
C ASP A 59 -9.53 14.53 -0.77
N ASP A 60 -10.47 14.29 0.15
CA ASP A 60 -10.38 14.67 1.56
C ASP A 60 -9.83 13.54 2.46
N THR A 61 -9.57 12.35 1.92
CA THR A 61 -9.06 11.21 2.72
C THR A 61 -7.67 11.53 3.28
N GLU A 62 -7.54 11.49 4.61
CA GLU A 62 -6.29 11.74 5.30
C GLU A 62 -5.42 10.47 5.26
N PHE A 63 -4.25 10.56 4.64
CA PHE A 63 -3.34 9.42 4.47
C PHE A 63 -2.01 9.63 5.21
N THR A 64 -1.52 8.59 5.87
CA THR A 64 -0.16 8.54 6.45
C THR A 64 0.54 7.26 6.08
N ILE A 65 1.88 7.31 6.03
CA ILE A 65 2.73 6.16 5.74
C ILE A 65 4.02 6.19 6.55
N GLU A 66 4.38 5.02 7.09
CA GLU A 66 5.66 4.74 7.71
C GLU A 66 6.29 3.53 7.01
N HIS A 67 7.58 3.63 6.71
CA HIS A 67 8.34 2.55 6.08
C HIS A 67 9.49 2.11 6.97
N GLU A 68 9.52 0.81 7.29
CA GLU A 68 10.59 0.14 8.01
C GLU A 68 11.17 -0.98 7.14
N SER A 69 12.48 -0.94 6.91
CA SER A 69 13.20 -1.99 6.20
C SER A 69 14.38 -2.49 7.03
N TYR A 70 14.55 -3.81 7.05
CA TYR A 70 15.61 -4.50 7.76
C TYR A 70 16.32 -5.49 6.82
N ASP A 71 17.33 -5.01 6.09
CA ASP A 71 18.11 -5.81 5.13
C ASP A 71 18.62 -7.13 5.72
N ALA A 72 19.11 -7.11 6.97
CA ALA A 72 19.69 -8.28 7.63
C ALA A 72 18.64 -9.35 7.99
N LEU A 73 17.36 -8.98 8.01
CA LEU A 73 16.24 -9.86 8.34
C LEU A 73 15.33 -10.10 7.13
N ALA A 74 15.66 -9.56 5.95
CA ALA A 74 14.82 -9.60 4.75
C ALA A 74 13.37 -9.16 5.02
N ILE A 75 13.20 -8.10 5.81
CA ILE A 75 11.89 -7.53 6.17
C ILE A 75 11.72 -6.17 5.50
N ASP A 76 10.61 -5.99 4.81
CA ASP A 76 10.09 -4.67 4.43
C ASP A 76 8.67 -4.51 4.93
N LEU A 77 8.38 -3.37 5.55
CA LEU A 77 7.10 -3.10 6.17
C LEU A 77 6.65 -1.67 5.88
N TYR A 78 5.52 -1.57 5.19
CA TYR A 78 4.84 -0.33 4.85
C TYR A 78 3.58 -0.24 5.71
N ARG A 79 3.61 0.55 6.78
CA ARG A 79 2.44 0.80 7.63
C ARG A 79 1.74 2.06 7.16
N MET A 80 0.44 1.97 6.92
CA MET A 80 -0.33 3.08 6.40
C MET A 80 -1.62 3.24 7.18
N THR A 81 -2.15 4.46 7.14
CA THR A 81 -3.47 4.77 7.66
C THR A 81 -4.18 5.66 6.67
N ALA A 82 -5.44 5.35 6.36
CA ALA A 82 -6.33 6.28 5.65
C ALA A 82 -7.60 6.50 6.49
N ASP A 83 -7.92 7.75 6.80
CA ASP A 83 -9.05 8.13 7.69
C ASP A 83 -9.09 7.33 9.00
N SER A 84 -7.92 7.18 9.64
CA SER A 84 -7.73 6.37 10.86
C SER A 84 -7.91 4.85 10.69
N ILE A 85 -8.10 4.34 9.47
CA ILE A 85 -8.18 2.91 9.18
C ILE A 85 -6.78 2.38 8.86
N PRO A 86 -6.21 1.48 9.69
CA PRO A 86 -4.86 0.99 9.49
C PRO A 86 -4.82 -0.16 8.46
N PHE A 87 -3.77 -0.15 7.65
CA PHE A 87 -3.42 -1.24 6.76
C PHE A 87 -1.92 -1.30 6.52
N SER A 88 -1.41 -2.43 6.04
CA SER A 88 0.01 -2.55 5.73
C SER A 88 0.31 -3.60 4.68
N PHE A 89 1.40 -3.35 3.95
CA PHE A 89 2.05 -4.37 3.13
C PHE A 89 3.33 -4.79 3.83
N ARG A 90 3.55 -6.11 3.92
CA ARG A 90 4.78 -6.65 4.48
C ARG A 90 5.41 -7.69 3.56
N ARG A 91 6.73 -7.63 3.47
CA ARG A 91 7.61 -8.70 2.98
C ARG A 91 8.41 -9.23 4.16
N ILE A 92 8.40 -10.55 4.35
CA ILE A 92 9.27 -11.25 5.30
C ILE A 92 9.86 -12.43 4.54
N ASP A 93 11.17 -12.41 4.32
CA ASP A 93 11.84 -13.31 3.37
C ASP A 93 11.15 -13.23 1.99
N ASP A 94 10.72 -14.36 1.44
CA ASP A 94 10.01 -14.48 0.16
C ASP A 94 8.47 -14.53 0.33
N ARG A 95 7.95 -14.03 1.46
CA ARG A 95 6.50 -14.02 1.74
C ARG A 95 5.95 -12.61 1.78
N TYR A 96 4.88 -12.40 1.02
CA TYR A 96 4.20 -11.12 0.87
C TYR A 96 2.82 -11.21 1.49
N SER A 97 2.39 -10.14 2.16
CA SER A 97 1.05 -10.11 2.75
C SER A 97 0.50 -8.70 2.90
N LEU A 98 -0.82 -8.65 2.76
CA LEU A 98 -1.66 -7.51 3.07
C LEU A 98 -2.24 -7.70 4.47
N LEU A 99 -2.21 -6.64 5.27
CA LEU A 99 -2.95 -6.57 6.53
C LEU A 99 -3.94 -5.42 6.43
N PHE A 100 -5.20 -5.69 6.78
CA PHE A 100 -6.27 -4.71 6.73
C PHE A 100 -7.25 -4.96 7.88
N VAL A 101 -7.48 -3.95 8.71
CA VAL A 101 -8.42 -4.01 9.87
C VAL A 101 -8.18 -5.24 10.77
N ASN A 102 -6.92 -5.48 11.13
CA ASN A 102 -6.46 -6.62 11.97
C ASN A 102 -6.57 -8.01 11.33
N GLU A 103 -7.00 -8.11 10.08
CA GLU A 103 -6.94 -9.35 9.30
C GLU A 103 -5.67 -9.34 8.44
N SER A 104 -5.17 -10.53 8.08
CA SER A 104 -4.01 -10.67 7.21
C SER A 104 -4.20 -11.75 6.16
N GLU A 105 -3.75 -11.48 4.95
CA GLU A 105 -3.83 -12.40 3.83
C GLU A 105 -2.50 -12.42 3.08
N THR A 106 -2.11 -13.59 2.57
CA THR A 106 -0.96 -13.72 1.67
C THR A 106 -1.35 -13.18 0.31
N ILE A 107 -0.49 -12.35 -0.27
CA ILE A 107 -0.64 -11.80 -1.61
C ILE A 107 0.54 -12.26 -2.48
N GLN A 108 0.41 -12.12 -3.79
CA GLN A 108 1.49 -12.36 -4.73
C GLN A 108 2.59 -11.30 -4.63
N GLN A 109 3.79 -11.66 -5.09
CA GLN A 109 4.94 -10.75 -5.12
C GLN A 109 4.64 -9.53 -6.00
N GLU A 110 4.05 -9.76 -7.17
CA GLU A 110 3.73 -8.75 -8.17
C GLU A 110 2.78 -7.69 -7.59
N THR A 111 1.80 -8.12 -6.80
CA THR A 111 0.88 -7.23 -6.10
C THR A 111 1.61 -6.36 -5.08
N PHE A 112 2.51 -6.95 -4.28
CA PHE A 112 3.32 -6.19 -3.34
C PHE A 112 4.21 -5.16 -4.06
N GLU A 113 4.91 -5.58 -5.12
CA GLU A 113 5.78 -4.71 -5.91
C GLU A 113 4.99 -3.57 -6.55
N PHE A 114 3.81 -3.86 -7.11
CA PHE A 114 2.91 -2.85 -7.65
C PHE A 114 2.65 -1.75 -6.62
N PHE A 115 2.20 -2.08 -5.41
CA PHE A 115 1.95 -1.06 -4.38
C PHE A 115 3.23 -0.31 -3.98
N VAL A 116 4.34 -1.01 -3.78
CA VAL A 116 5.62 -0.38 -3.41
C VAL A 116 6.08 0.61 -4.47
N GLU A 117 5.92 0.30 -5.76
CA GLU A 117 6.27 1.22 -6.83
C GLU A 117 5.44 2.50 -6.79
N GLN A 118 4.14 2.40 -6.51
CA GLN A 118 3.27 3.57 -6.39
C GLN A 118 3.68 4.46 -5.19
N LEU A 119 4.08 3.84 -4.07
CA LEU A 119 4.53 4.57 -2.88
C LEU A 119 5.79 5.41 -3.12
N LYS A 120 6.64 5.07 -4.10
CA LYS A 120 7.85 5.85 -4.44
C LYS A 120 7.55 7.25 -4.97
N TYR A 121 6.35 7.46 -5.50
CA TYR A 121 5.95 8.73 -6.09
C TYR A 121 5.27 9.68 -5.08
N LEU A 122 5.07 9.23 -3.84
CA LEU A 122 4.61 10.09 -2.77
C LEU A 122 5.74 11.07 -2.39
N PRO A 123 5.45 12.38 -2.21
CA PRO A 123 6.44 13.31 -1.69
C PRO A 123 6.78 12.89 -0.25
N LEU A 124 7.97 12.29 -0.08
CA LEU A 124 8.55 11.97 1.22
C LEU A 124 9.17 13.21 1.88
#